data_AF-A0A820GB02-F1
#
_entry.id   AF-A0A820GB02-F1
#
_cell.length_a   1.000
_cell.length_b   1.000
_cell.length_c   1.000
_cell.angle_alpha   90.00
_cell.angle_beta   90.00
_cell.angle_gamma   90.00
#
_symmetry.space_group_name_H-M   'P 1'
#
loop_
_entity.id
_entity.type
_entity.pdbx_description
1 polymer ?
#
loop_
_entity_poly.entity_id
_entity_poly.type
_entity_poly.pdbx_seq_one_letter_code
_entity_poly.pdbx_strand_id
1 'polypeptide(L)'
;VSEQTGNGTYNKAVLMNAAFIYASSEYDFQCFVFHDVDLIPEDDRNMYSCPIFPRHMSVAVDEMNYKLTYEELIGGVFNIRPDHFLTVNGYSNLYWGWGAEDDDLYYRLKELSIKVIRPPATIARYKMLAHTKRVPSVWNKRAKLLYSAAKRYAWDGVSSARYNLTSAIAYPLFTHLVIDVGLPPPGFS
;
A
#
# COMPACT_ATOMS: atom_id res chain seq x y z
N VAL A 1 -4.64 12.35 -2.37
CA VAL A 1 -4.79 11.47 -3.56
C VAL A 1 -3.47 11.48 -4.30
N SER A 2 -2.88 10.31 -4.53
CA SER A 2 -1.66 10.16 -5.32
C SER A 2 -2.01 9.51 -6.67
N GLU A 3 -1.74 10.23 -7.75
CA GLU A 3 -1.97 9.80 -9.12
C GLU A 3 -0.63 9.55 -9.81
N GLN A 4 -0.50 8.42 -10.51
CA GLN A 4 0.62 8.18 -11.41
C GLN A 4 0.36 8.88 -12.74
N THR A 5 1.31 9.68 -13.22
CA THR A 5 1.21 10.29 -14.54
C THR A 5 1.42 9.29 -15.66
N GLY A 6 0.81 9.58 -16.82
CA GLY A 6 0.94 8.79 -18.04
C GLY A 6 0.17 7.46 -18.01
N ASN A 7 0.37 6.67 -19.07
CA ASN A 7 -0.34 5.40 -19.31
C ASN A 7 0.57 4.17 -19.15
N GLY A 8 1.71 4.33 -18.48
CA GLY A 8 2.65 3.24 -18.24
C GLY A 8 2.14 2.23 -17.23
N THR A 9 2.90 1.14 -17.05
CA THR A 9 2.60 0.14 -16.02
C THR A 9 2.52 0.80 -14.65
N TYR A 10 1.42 0.55 -13.95
CA TYR A 10 1.16 1.13 -12.64
C TYR A 10 2.12 0.58 -11.57
N ASN A 11 2.60 1.45 -10.68
CA ASN A 11 3.42 1.08 -9.53
C ASN A 11 2.82 1.69 -8.24
N LYS A 12 1.92 0.93 -7.62
CA LYS A 12 1.22 1.31 -6.38
C LYS A 12 2.21 1.65 -5.26
N ALA A 13 3.25 0.82 -5.11
CA ALA A 13 4.21 0.93 -4.03
C ALA A 13 5.04 2.23 -4.09
N VAL A 14 5.53 2.60 -5.28
CA VAL A 14 6.26 3.87 -5.46
C VAL A 14 5.35 5.06 -5.17
N LEU A 15 4.09 5.03 -5.62
CA LEU A 15 3.12 6.08 -5.29
C LEU A 15 2.89 6.22 -3.79
N MET A 16 2.77 5.10 -3.07
CA MET A 16 2.58 5.09 -1.62
C MET A 16 3.80 5.63 -0.88
N ASN A 17 5.01 5.23 -1.28
CA ASN A 17 6.26 5.77 -0.73
C ASN A 17 6.40 7.27 -1.00
N ALA A 18 6.16 7.71 -2.23
CA ALA A 18 6.23 9.12 -2.62
C ALA A 18 5.20 9.99 -1.87
N ALA A 19 3.97 9.49 -1.72
CA ALA A 19 2.93 10.17 -0.94
C ALA A 19 3.29 10.25 0.54
N PHE A 20 3.87 9.19 1.12
CA PHE A 20 4.38 9.21 2.49
C PHE A 20 5.47 10.27 2.68
N ILE A 21 6.44 10.33 1.76
CA ILE A 21 7.53 11.32 1.81
C ILE A 21 6.98 12.74 1.73
N TYR A 22 6.08 13.02 0.78
CA TYR A 22 5.46 14.33 0.64
C TYR A 22 4.65 14.70 1.90
N ALA A 23 3.73 13.85 2.35
CA ALA A 23 2.90 14.17 3.51
C ALA A 23 3.74 14.37 4.79
N SER A 24 4.83 13.62 4.95
CA SER A 24 5.77 13.80 6.07
C SER A 24 6.55 15.11 6.01
N SER A 25 6.73 15.73 4.82
CA SER A 25 7.35 17.06 4.72
C SER A 25 6.37 18.19 5.02
N GLU A 26 5.07 17.96 4.85
CA GLU A 26 4.05 18.97 5.09
C GLU A 26 3.67 19.08 6.57
N TYR A 27 3.52 17.93 7.25
CA TYR A 27 3.10 17.88 8.65
C TYR A 27 3.69 16.68 9.40
N ASP A 28 3.79 16.80 10.72
CA ASP A 28 4.16 15.70 11.63
C ASP A 28 2.96 14.74 11.86
N PHE A 29 2.58 14.01 10.80
CA PHE A 29 1.51 13.02 10.87
C PHE A 29 1.94 11.84 11.73
N GLN A 30 1.13 11.49 12.72
CA GLN A 30 1.38 10.35 13.62
C GLN A 30 0.76 9.03 13.12
N CYS A 31 0.09 9.06 11.98
CA CYS A 31 -0.55 7.90 11.37
C CYS A 31 -0.67 8.06 9.86
N PHE A 32 -0.32 7.01 9.13
CA PHE A 32 -0.54 6.90 7.71
C PHE A 32 -1.55 5.79 7.42
N VAL A 33 -2.54 6.10 6.58
CA VAL A 33 -3.53 5.13 6.10
C VAL A 33 -3.39 5.02 4.58
N PHE A 34 -2.95 3.85 4.13
CA PHE A 34 -2.91 3.47 2.73
C PHE A 34 -4.24 2.83 2.36
N HIS A 35 -4.87 3.33 1.32
CA HIS A 35 -6.28 3.07 1.06
C HIS A 35 -6.58 3.00 -0.43
N ASP A 36 -7.02 1.84 -0.90
CA ASP A 36 -7.51 1.68 -2.26
C ASP A 36 -8.82 2.48 -2.44
N VAL A 37 -8.92 3.23 -3.53
CA VAL A 37 -10.01 4.21 -3.75
C VAL A 37 -11.39 3.56 -3.93
N ASP A 38 -11.41 2.26 -4.20
CA ASP A 38 -12.60 1.47 -4.48
C ASP A 38 -13.15 0.74 -3.25
N LEU A 39 -12.57 0.91 -2.06
CA LEU A 39 -13.03 0.26 -0.83
C LEU A 39 -13.74 1.26 0.08
N ILE A 40 -15.01 1.02 0.39
CA ILE A 40 -15.77 1.88 1.31
C ILE A 40 -16.07 1.10 2.60
N PRO A 41 -15.72 1.63 3.80
CA PRO A 41 -16.03 0.95 5.05
C PRO A 41 -17.55 0.93 5.27
N GLU A 42 -18.08 -0.22 5.69
CA GLU A 42 -19.52 -0.40 5.98
C GLU A 42 -19.89 -0.02 7.43
N ASP A 43 -18.90 0.19 8.29
CA ASP A 43 -19.08 0.42 9.73
C ASP A 43 -18.08 1.48 10.24
N ASP A 44 -18.61 2.53 10.87
CA ASP A 44 -17.83 3.68 11.35
C ASP A 44 -16.98 3.37 12.61
N ARG A 45 -17.24 2.23 13.28
CA ARG A 45 -16.41 1.74 14.38
C ARG A 45 -15.07 1.20 13.88
N ASN A 46 -14.90 1.00 12.57
CA ASN A 46 -13.62 0.67 11.97
C ASN A 46 -12.72 1.92 11.87
N MET A 47 -12.20 2.38 13.00
CA MET A 47 -11.55 3.69 13.13
C MET A 47 -10.25 3.84 12.30
N TYR A 48 -10.19 4.91 11.50
CA TYR A 48 -9.04 5.32 10.67
C TYR A 48 -7.98 6.04 11.50
N SER A 49 -7.43 5.31 12.47
CA SER A 49 -6.37 5.76 13.36
C SER A 49 -5.35 4.63 13.56
N CYS A 50 -4.12 5.00 13.89
CA CYS A 50 -3.05 4.03 14.10
C CYS A 50 -3.00 3.64 15.58
N PRO A 51 -3.23 2.36 15.91
CA PRO A 51 -2.87 1.82 17.22
C PRO A 51 -1.34 1.63 17.30
N ILE A 52 -0.85 0.99 18.37
CA ILE A 52 0.58 0.72 18.55
C ILE A 52 1.12 -0.10 17.37
N PHE A 53 0.45 -1.19 17.00
CA PHE A 53 0.87 -2.07 15.92
C PHE A 53 0.20 -1.72 14.59
N PRO A 54 0.84 -1.92 13.43
CA PRO A 54 0.19 -1.74 12.13
C PRO A 54 -1.11 -2.57 12.04
N ARG A 55 -2.15 -2.00 11.42
CA ARG A 55 -3.48 -2.61 11.37
C ARG A 55 -3.96 -2.78 9.94
N HIS A 56 -4.32 -4.02 9.59
CA HIS A 56 -5.07 -4.29 8.37
C HIS A 56 -6.57 -4.06 8.64
N MET A 57 -7.16 -3.13 7.89
CA MET A 57 -8.51 -2.62 8.11
C MET A 57 -9.54 -3.37 7.28
N SER A 58 -9.22 -3.73 6.02
CA SER A 58 -10.13 -4.39 5.07
C SER A 58 -10.18 -5.92 5.24
N VAL A 59 -10.52 -6.38 6.44
CA VAL A 59 -10.52 -7.81 6.80
C VAL A 59 -11.63 -8.59 6.08
N ALA A 60 -12.78 -7.96 5.84
CA ALA A 60 -13.97 -8.60 5.28
C ALA A 60 -14.51 -7.77 4.10
N VAL A 61 -14.01 -8.04 2.89
CA VAL A 61 -14.49 -7.39 1.66
C VAL A 61 -15.62 -8.21 1.03
N ASP A 62 -16.67 -7.54 0.55
CA ASP A 62 -17.85 -8.18 -0.04
C ASP A 62 -17.54 -9.09 -1.24
N GLU A 63 -16.66 -8.65 -2.16
CA GLU A 63 -16.17 -9.44 -3.31
C GLU A 63 -15.39 -10.70 -2.88
N MET A 64 -14.91 -10.74 -1.63
CA MET A 64 -14.26 -11.90 -1.02
C MET A 64 -15.22 -12.66 -0.08
N ASN A 65 -16.53 -12.49 -0.27
CA ASN A 65 -17.59 -13.07 0.58
C ASN A 65 -17.43 -12.72 2.07
N TYR A 66 -16.91 -11.52 2.36
CA TYR A 66 -16.61 -11.04 3.72
C TYR A 66 -15.67 -11.96 4.50
N LYS A 67 -14.74 -12.62 3.81
CA LYS A 67 -13.73 -13.51 4.42
C LYS A 67 -12.33 -13.04 4.07
N LEU A 68 -11.44 -13.08 5.07
CA LEU A 68 -10.02 -12.95 4.84
C LEU A 68 -9.52 -14.19 4.09
N THR A 69 -8.90 -14.00 2.93
CA THR A 69 -8.54 -15.10 2.03
C THR A 69 -7.27 -15.82 2.43
N TYR A 70 -6.31 -15.12 3.05
CA TYR A 70 -5.06 -15.68 3.58
C TYR A 70 -4.42 -14.72 4.61
N GLU A 71 -3.47 -15.20 5.42
CA GLU A 71 -2.92 -14.46 6.57
C GLU A 71 -2.04 -13.27 6.16
N GLU A 72 -1.27 -13.41 5.09
CA GLU A 72 -0.37 -12.39 4.56
C GLU A 72 -1.11 -11.19 3.94
N LEU A 73 -2.41 -11.35 3.65
CA LEU A 73 -3.20 -10.30 3.01
C LEU A 73 -3.34 -9.09 3.95
N ILE A 74 -2.66 -8.01 3.57
CA ILE A 74 -2.76 -6.69 4.21
C ILE A 74 -3.12 -5.57 3.21
N GLY A 75 -3.42 -5.92 1.96
CA GLY A 75 -3.83 -4.98 0.92
C GLY A 75 -5.26 -4.45 1.10
N GLY A 76 -5.65 -3.48 0.28
CA GLY A 76 -6.92 -2.77 0.41
C GLY A 76 -6.78 -1.53 1.28
N VAL A 77 -6.95 -1.69 2.60
CA VAL A 77 -6.81 -0.60 3.57
C VAL A 77 -5.91 -1.03 4.73
N PHE A 78 -4.81 -0.30 4.89
CA PHE A 78 -3.77 -0.59 5.88
C PHE A 78 -3.31 0.68 6.57
N ASN A 79 -3.21 0.65 7.90
CA ASN A 79 -2.67 1.76 8.65
C ASN A 79 -1.39 1.40 9.39
N ILE A 80 -0.49 2.37 9.49
CA ILE A 80 0.84 2.19 10.04
C ILE A 80 1.36 3.51 10.58
N ARG A 81 2.04 3.44 11.72
CA ARG A 81 2.72 4.60 12.30
C ARG A 81 4.00 4.91 11.49
N PRO A 82 4.44 6.18 11.44
CA PRO A 82 5.57 6.57 10.61
C PRO A 82 6.87 5.86 11.00
N ASP A 83 7.10 5.63 12.29
CA ASP A 83 8.24 4.90 12.85
C ASP A 83 8.30 3.45 12.35
N HIS A 84 7.18 2.73 12.38
CA HIS A 84 7.08 1.38 11.81
C HIS A 84 7.28 1.40 10.30
N PHE A 85 6.67 2.35 9.58
CA PHE A 85 6.80 2.44 8.13
C PHE A 85 8.26 2.70 7.70
N LEU A 86 8.97 3.59 8.39
CA LEU A 86 10.39 3.86 8.15
C LEU A 86 11.28 2.67 8.54
N THR A 87 10.96 1.99 9.64
CA THR A 87 11.70 0.81 10.12
C THR A 87 11.69 -0.34 9.11
N VAL A 88 10.57 -0.55 8.42
CA VAL A 88 10.46 -1.54 7.33
C VAL A 88 10.88 -1.00 5.96
N ASN A 89 11.38 0.23 5.91
CA ASN A 89 11.70 0.98 4.69
C ASN A 89 10.50 1.08 3.72
N GLY A 90 9.28 1.16 4.24
CA GLY A 90 8.03 1.24 3.47
C GLY A 90 7.83 0.11 2.45
N TYR A 91 7.12 0.41 1.36
CA TYR A 91 6.77 -0.55 0.32
C TYR A 91 7.94 -0.82 -0.64
N SER A 92 7.96 -1.99 -1.28
CA SER A 92 8.93 -2.35 -2.32
C SER A 92 8.69 -1.59 -3.62
N ASN A 93 9.69 -0.88 -4.16
CA ASN A 93 9.54 -0.14 -5.42
C ASN A 93 9.56 -1.05 -6.67
N LEU A 94 9.83 -2.35 -6.50
CA LEU A 94 10.07 -3.29 -7.60
C LEU A 94 8.79 -3.96 -8.16
N TYR A 95 7.63 -3.69 -7.56
CA TYR A 95 6.36 -4.26 -8.01
C TYR A 95 5.71 -3.37 -9.07
N TRP A 96 5.93 -3.76 -10.32
CA TRP A 96 5.27 -3.16 -11.48
C TRP A 96 4.09 -4.03 -11.93
N GLY A 97 2.93 -3.40 -12.07
CA GLY A 97 1.66 -4.05 -12.37
C GLY A 97 0.91 -4.44 -11.11
N TRP A 98 -0.04 -5.37 -11.22
CA TRP A 98 -0.88 -5.78 -10.10
C TRP A 98 -0.31 -6.98 -9.35
N GLY A 99 -0.15 -6.81 -8.03
CA GLY A 99 -0.10 -7.90 -7.05
C GLY A 99 1.24 -8.08 -6.34
N ALA A 100 1.12 -8.59 -5.10
CA ALA A 100 2.19 -9.00 -4.18
C ALA A 100 3.04 -7.89 -3.54
N GLU A 101 2.78 -6.61 -3.82
CA GLU A 101 3.42 -5.48 -3.14
C GLU A 101 2.99 -5.36 -1.67
N ASP A 102 1.71 -5.61 -1.40
CA ASP A 102 1.15 -5.61 -0.05
C ASP A 102 1.66 -6.84 0.75
N ASP A 103 1.74 -8.00 0.09
CA ASP A 103 2.31 -9.22 0.67
C ASP A 103 3.81 -9.05 1.00
N ASP A 104 4.59 -8.35 0.15
CA ASP A 104 5.99 -8.02 0.43
C ASP A 104 6.10 -7.20 1.72
N LEU A 105 5.29 -6.16 1.88
CA LEU A 105 5.25 -5.36 3.10
C LEU A 105 4.94 -6.21 4.34
N TYR A 106 4.01 -7.16 4.25
CA TYR A 106 3.74 -8.10 5.33
C TYR A 106 4.99 -8.89 5.72
N TYR A 107 5.73 -9.42 4.75
CA TYR A 107 6.98 -10.15 5.02
C TYR A 107 8.07 -9.27 5.64
N ARG A 108 8.16 -7.98 5.28
CA ARG A 108 9.08 -7.03 5.92
C ARG A 108 8.75 -6.82 7.40
N LEU A 109 7.47 -6.62 7.70
CA LEU A 109 6.97 -6.49 9.06
C LEU A 109 7.26 -7.75 9.88
N LYS A 110 7.01 -8.92 9.28
CA LYS A 110 7.27 -10.23 9.90
C LYS A 110 8.75 -10.44 10.21
N GLU A 111 9.65 -10.11 9.28
CA GLU A 111 11.11 -10.20 9.48
C GLU A 111 11.57 -9.39 10.69
N LEU A 112 10.98 -8.21 10.90
CA LEU A 112 11.30 -7.31 12.01
C LEU A 112 10.46 -7.56 13.26
N SER A 113 9.72 -8.67 13.31
CA SER A 113 8.83 -9.04 14.42
C SER A 113 7.77 -7.98 14.76
N ILE A 114 7.38 -7.16 13.79
CA ILE A 114 6.31 -6.17 13.93
C ILE A 114 4.99 -6.88 13.63
N LYS A 115 4.17 -7.04 14.67
CA LYS A 115 2.87 -7.70 14.56
C LYS A 115 1.89 -6.86 13.73
N VAL A 116 1.11 -7.50 12.85
CA VAL A 116 -0.07 -6.90 12.24
C VAL A 116 -1.31 -7.28 13.05
N ILE A 117 -2.14 -6.29 13.37
CA ILE A 117 -3.42 -6.51 14.07
C ILE A 117 -4.61 -6.29 13.15
N ARG A 118 -5.75 -6.89 13.49
CA ARG A 118 -6.98 -6.84 12.69
C ARG A 118 -8.17 -6.60 13.63
N PRO A 119 -9.11 -5.69 13.29
CA PRO A 119 -10.38 -5.59 14.00
C PRO A 119 -11.24 -6.85 13.77
N PRO A 120 -12.30 -7.05 14.57
CA PRO A 120 -13.28 -8.11 14.31
C PRO A 120 -13.88 -7.98 12.90
N ALA A 121 -14.03 -9.09 12.19
CA ALA A 121 -14.56 -9.12 10.82
C ALA A 121 -15.99 -8.56 10.71
N THR A 122 -16.75 -8.53 11.82
CA THR A 122 -18.08 -7.92 11.87
C THR A 122 -18.06 -6.39 11.82
N ILE A 123 -16.93 -5.76 12.17
CA ILE A 123 -16.70 -4.31 12.12
C ILE A 123 -15.85 -3.94 10.89
N ALA A 124 -14.85 -4.75 10.56
CA ALA A 124 -13.91 -4.53 9.46
C ALA A 124 -14.48 -4.91 8.08
N ARG A 125 -15.76 -4.59 7.82
CA ARG A 125 -16.44 -4.87 6.56
C ARG A 125 -16.25 -3.73 5.57
N TYR A 126 -16.03 -4.09 4.31
CA TYR A 126 -15.88 -3.15 3.21
C TYR A 126 -16.69 -3.56 2.00
N LYS A 127 -17.29 -2.55 1.37
CA LYS A 127 -17.89 -2.65 0.04
C LYS A 127 -16.86 -2.26 -1.00
N MET A 128 -16.61 -3.13 -1.97
CA MET A 128 -15.80 -2.81 -3.14
C MET A 128 -16.68 -2.20 -4.24
N LEU A 129 -16.26 -1.05 -4.77
CA LEU A 129 -16.89 -0.42 -5.92
C LEU A 129 -16.61 -1.27 -7.17
N ALA A 130 -17.65 -1.48 -7.99
CA ALA A 130 -17.54 -2.30 -9.19
C ALA A 130 -16.52 -1.69 -10.19
N HIS A 131 -15.56 -2.49 -10.62
CA HIS A 131 -14.54 -2.09 -11.59
C HIS A 131 -13.96 -3.32 -12.32
N THR A 132 -13.36 -3.08 -13.49
CA THR A 132 -12.66 -4.12 -14.25
C THR A 132 -11.39 -4.54 -13.51
N LYS A 133 -11.29 -5.82 -13.15
CA LYS A 133 -10.11 -6.39 -12.49
C LYS A 133 -8.92 -6.41 -13.45
N ARG A 134 -7.75 -6.00 -12.95
CA ARG A 134 -6.50 -6.10 -13.69
C ARG A 134 -5.97 -7.52 -13.62
N VAL A 135 -5.35 -7.96 -14.71
CA VAL A 135 -4.64 -9.25 -14.74
C VAL A 135 -3.38 -9.12 -13.87
N PRO A 136 -3.14 -10.08 -12.96
CA PRO A 136 -1.93 -10.07 -12.15
C PRO A 136 -0.66 -10.13 -12.99
N SER A 137 0.41 -9.49 -12.51
CA SER A 137 1.74 -9.69 -13.07
C SER A 137 2.13 -11.17 -12.99
N VAL A 138 2.96 -11.63 -13.93
CA VAL A 138 3.35 -13.05 -14.03
C VAL A 138 3.89 -13.58 -12.69
N TRP A 139 3.37 -14.73 -12.25
CA TRP A 139 3.65 -15.28 -10.92
C TRP A 139 5.14 -15.43 -10.64
N ASN A 140 5.92 -15.95 -11.60
CA ASN A 140 7.36 -16.16 -11.42
C ASN A 140 8.13 -14.88 -11.04
N LYS A 141 7.72 -13.71 -11.56
CA LYS A 141 8.31 -12.41 -11.23
C LYS A 141 7.95 -11.98 -9.82
N ARG A 142 6.66 -12.05 -9.48
CA ARG A 142 6.15 -11.69 -8.14
C ARG A 142 6.73 -12.61 -7.05
N ALA A 143 6.73 -13.91 -7.29
CA ALA A 143 7.27 -14.90 -6.37
C ALA A 143 8.76 -14.66 -6.10
N LYS A 144 9.57 -14.37 -7.12
CA LYS A 144 10.99 -14.04 -6.95
C LYS A 144 11.20 -12.82 -6.04
N LEU A 145 10.39 -11.78 -6.22
CA LEU A 145 10.43 -10.59 -5.35
C LEU A 145 10.01 -10.92 -3.91
N LEU A 146 8.90 -11.64 -3.74
CA LEU A 146 8.38 -12.04 -2.43
C LEU A 146 9.37 -12.89 -1.64
N TYR A 147 9.97 -13.92 -2.25
CA TYR A 147 10.95 -14.78 -1.58
C TYR A 147 12.21 -14.04 -1.12
N SER A 148 12.45 -12.85 -1.66
CA SER A 148 13.58 -12.00 -1.28
C SER A 148 13.18 -10.79 -0.43
N ALA A 149 11.88 -10.55 -0.17
CA ALA A 149 11.37 -9.39 0.56
C ALA A 149 12.15 -9.07 1.84
N ALA A 150 12.29 -10.08 2.72
CA ALA A 150 13.02 -9.98 3.99
C ALA A 150 14.51 -9.63 3.85
N LYS A 151 15.13 -9.89 2.70
CA LYS A 151 16.53 -9.51 2.43
C LYS A 151 16.63 -8.16 1.72
N ARG A 152 15.60 -7.80 0.94
CA ARG A 152 15.61 -6.60 0.08
C ARG A 152 15.16 -5.35 0.81
N TYR A 153 14.34 -5.46 1.86
CA TYR A 153 13.78 -4.28 2.53
C TYR A 153 14.85 -3.25 2.94
N ALA A 154 16.04 -3.72 3.33
CA ALA A 154 17.14 -2.86 3.75
C ALA A 154 17.62 -1.85 2.67
N TRP A 155 17.42 -2.15 1.38
CA TRP A 155 17.88 -1.30 0.26
C TRP A 155 16.81 -0.97 -0.77
N ASP A 156 15.67 -1.67 -0.78
CA ASP A 156 14.53 -1.37 -1.65
C ASP A 156 13.35 -0.86 -0.83
N GLY A 157 13.02 0.42 -0.95
CA GLY A 157 11.96 1.03 -0.15
C GLY A 157 11.89 2.55 -0.25
N VAL A 158 11.39 3.20 0.79
CA VAL A 158 11.34 4.67 0.92
C VAL A 158 12.71 5.30 0.63
N SER A 159 13.79 4.73 1.17
CA SER A 159 15.15 5.24 1.01
C SER A 159 15.69 5.17 -0.42
N SER A 160 15.09 4.37 -1.29
CA SER A 160 15.51 4.18 -2.69
C SER A 160 14.41 4.46 -3.71
N ALA A 161 13.28 5.03 -3.27
CA ALA A 161 12.18 5.41 -4.13
C ALA A 161 12.65 6.46 -5.15
N ARG A 162 12.50 6.16 -6.44
CA ARG A 162 12.80 7.07 -7.54
C ARG A 162 11.49 7.53 -8.16
N TYR A 163 11.21 8.82 -8.05
CA TYR A 163 10.02 9.44 -8.62
C TYR A 163 10.27 10.93 -8.84
N ASN A 164 9.41 11.57 -9.64
CA ASN A 164 9.35 13.02 -9.78
C ASN A 164 7.93 13.51 -9.42
N LEU A 165 7.84 14.42 -8.45
CA LEU A 165 6.57 15.05 -8.10
C LEU A 165 6.30 16.18 -9.12
N THR A 166 5.37 15.93 -10.04
CA THR A 166 5.07 16.87 -11.12
C THR A 166 4.12 17.98 -10.69
N SER A 167 3.19 17.68 -9.79
CA SER A 167 2.32 18.69 -9.18
C SER A 167 1.80 18.25 -7.82
N ALA A 168 1.54 19.24 -6.96
CA ALA A 168 0.84 19.10 -5.69
C ALA A 168 -0.18 20.25 -5.57
N ILE A 169 -1.46 19.94 -5.71
CA ILE A 169 -2.54 20.94 -5.76
C ILE A 169 -3.51 20.67 -4.60
N ALA A 170 -3.69 21.66 -3.73
CA ALA A 170 -4.68 21.60 -2.67
C ALA A 170 -6.08 21.93 -3.22
N TYR A 171 -7.01 20.99 -3.09
CA TYR A 171 -8.44 21.18 -3.33
C TYR A 171 -9.19 21.25 -1.99
N PRO A 172 -10.46 21.70 -1.97
CA PRO A 172 -11.23 21.83 -0.73
C PRO A 172 -11.35 20.56 0.12
N LEU A 173 -11.29 19.37 -0.50
CA LEU A 173 -11.49 18.08 0.18
C LEU A 173 -10.25 17.17 0.18
N PHE A 174 -9.23 17.48 -0.62
CA PHE A 174 -8.02 16.65 -0.73
C PHE A 174 -6.87 17.41 -1.37
N THR A 175 -5.64 17.00 -1.10
CA THR A 175 -4.48 17.38 -1.90
C THR A 175 -4.26 16.34 -3.00
N HIS A 176 -4.11 16.81 -4.23
CA HIS A 176 -3.81 15.99 -5.39
C HIS A 176 -2.32 16.02 -5.70
N LEU A 177 -1.67 14.85 -5.66
CA LEU A 177 -0.28 14.68 -6.03
C LEU A 177 -0.21 13.93 -7.36
N VAL A 178 0.46 14.52 -8.35
CA VAL A 178 0.73 13.84 -9.63
C VAL A 178 2.20 13.45 -9.67
N ILE A 179 2.48 12.16 -9.73
CA ILE A 179 3.80 11.58 -9.51
C ILE A 179 4.22 10.77 -10.74
N ASP A 180 5.39 11.06 -11.28
CA ASP A 180 6.06 10.24 -12.28
C ASP A 180 6.92 9.19 -11.58
N VAL A 181 6.57 7.92 -11.75
CA VAL A 181 7.28 6.78 -11.15
C VAL A 181 8.35 6.20 -12.08
N GLY A 182 8.55 6.80 -13.25
CA GLY A 182 9.42 6.30 -14.30
C GLY A 182 8.84 5.13 -15.07
N LEU A 183 9.70 4.45 -15.82
CA LEU A 183 9.32 3.32 -16.67
C LEU A 183 9.60 1.98 -15.96
N PRO A 184 8.76 0.96 -16.19
CA PRO A 184 9.04 -0.39 -15.73
C PRO A 184 10.36 -0.90 -16.33
N PRO A 185 11.15 -1.68 -15.57
CA PRO A 185 12.31 -2.36 -16.12
C PRO A 185 11.89 -3.38 -17.20
N PRO A 186 12.80 -3.77 -18.11
CA PRO A 186 12.49 -4.72 -19.18
C PRO A 186 11.78 -5.97 -18.67
N GLY A 187 10.66 -6.30 -19.31
CA GLY A 187 9.81 -7.43 -18.93
C GLY A 187 8.69 -7.08 -17.95
N PHE A 188 8.56 -5.85 -17.47
CA PHE A 188 7.38 -5.40 -16.70
C PHE A 188 6.48 -4.42 -17.50
N SER A 189 6.80 -4.22 -18.78
CA SER A 189 6.00 -3.53 -19.79
C SER A 189 4.86 -4.40 -20.31
#